data_AF-A0A6J6T8M1-F1
#
_entry.id   AF-A0A6J6T8M1-F1
#
_cell.length_a   1.000
_cell.length_b   1.000
_cell.length_c   1.000
_cell.angle_alpha   90.00
_cell.angle_beta   90.00
_cell.angle_gamma   90.00
#
_symmetry.space_group_name_H-M   'P 1'
#
loop_
_entity.id
_entity.type
_entity.pdbx_description
1 polymer ?
#
loop_
_entity_poly.entity_id
_entity_poly.type
_entity_poly.pdbx_seq_one_letter_code
_entity_poly.pdbx_strand_id
1 'polypeptide(L)'
;MLVIASGALSHTFWPLRELRDHEASDPSNIFSPEALAADLLRLEWLKAGDHASVLDTMPEFLQVKPEARFAHYLMMAGAMGESELTAPGVLYSEYENSIGTGQVHVWFDRPASGWTSGKGSQ
;
A
#
# COMPACT_ATOMS: atom_id res chain seq x y z
N MET A 1 -16.58 -12.89 -6.07
CA MET A 1 -16.55 -11.92 -4.95
C MET A 1 -15.44 -10.93 -5.26
N LEU A 2 -15.69 -9.64 -5.10
CA LEU A 2 -14.69 -8.58 -5.20
C LEU A 2 -14.47 -8.00 -3.80
N VAL A 3 -13.21 -7.80 -3.42
CA VAL A 3 -12.82 -7.13 -2.18
C VAL A 3 -12.14 -5.82 -2.55
N ILE A 4 -12.48 -4.73 -1.86
CA ILE A 4 -11.88 -3.42 -2.06
C ILE A 4 -11.29 -2.96 -0.73
N ALA A 5 -9.97 -2.82 -0.68
CA ALA A 5 -9.26 -2.16 0.40
C ALA A 5 -9.20 -0.66 0.09
N SER A 6 -10.09 0.12 0.70
CA SER A 6 -10.16 1.57 0.47
C SER A 6 -9.37 2.32 1.55
N GLY A 7 -8.26 2.94 1.14
CA GLY A 7 -7.48 3.86 1.95
C GLY A 7 -6.12 4.17 1.34
N ALA A 8 -5.44 5.15 1.90
CA ALA A 8 -4.13 5.64 1.48
C ALA A 8 -2.97 4.80 2.05
N LEU A 9 -1.77 5.06 1.52
CA LEU A 9 -0.49 4.60 2.06
C LEU A 9 -0.07 5.51 3.22
N SER A 10 1.11 6.15 3.17
CA SER A 10 1.50 7.16 4.16
C SER A 10 0.46 8.28 4.26
N HIS A 11 0.12 8.68 5.48
CA HIS A 11 -1.08 9.49 5.72
C HIS A 11 -0.84 10.59 6.75
N THR A 12 0.10 11.49 6.42
CA THR A 12 0.33 12.74 7.16
C THR A 12 0.06 13.93 6.25
N PHE A 13 -0.79 14.84 6.69
CA PHE A 13 -1.12 16.04 5.94
C PHE A 13 -0.15 17.19 6.21
N TRP A 14 0.09 18.03 5.21
CA TRP A 14 0.68 19.35 5.42
C TRP A 14 -0.24 20.25 6.25
N PRO A 15 0.31 21.15 7.10
CA PRO A 15 -0.48 22.14 7.81
C PRO A 15 -1.26 23.05 6.84
N LEU A 16 -2.45 23.52 7.23
CA LEU A 16 -3.32 24.35 6.39
C LEU A 16 -2.64 25.57 5.74
N ARG A 17 -1.66 26.16 6.43
CA ARG A 17 -0.89 27.32 5.94
C ARG A 17 0.08 26.99 4.79
N GLU A 18 0.49 25.72 4.66
CA GLU A 18 1.44 25.19 3.68
C GLU A 18 0.71 24.42 2.56
N LEU A 19 -0.62 24.29 2.65
CA LEU A 19 -1.42 23.40 1.81
C LEU A 19 -1.33 23.74 0.31
N ARG A 20 -1.30 25.04 -0.03
CA ARG A 20 -1.16 25.51 -1.42
C ARG A 20 0.18 25.17 -2.05
N ASP A 21 1.23 25.05 -1.24
CA ASP A 21 2.57 24.73 -1.73
C ASP A 21 2.70 23.23 -2.07
N HIS A 22 1.75 22.41 -1.59
CA HIS A 22 1.77 20.95 -1.68
C HIS A 22 0.48 20.34 -2.23
N GLU A 23 -0.35 21.11 -2.93
CA GLU A 23 -1.61 20.64 -3.54
C GLU A 23 -1.39 19.90 -4.86
N ALA A 24 -0.22 20.04 -5.48
CA ALA A 24 0.13 19.35 -6.72
C ALA A 24 0.33 17.85 -6.50
N SER A 25 -0.04 17.03 -7.48
CA SER A 25 0.06 15.56 -7.41
C SER A 25 1.48 15.00 -7.43
N ASP A 26 2.49 15.84 -7.62
CA ASP A 26 3.90 15.42 -7.68
C ASP A 26 4.31 14.70 -6.37
N PRO A 27 4.89 13.48 -6.46
CA PRO A 27 5.40 12.74 -5.31
C PRO A 27 6.40 13.52 -4.43
N SER A 28 7.05 14.57 -4.94
CA SER A 28 7.90 15.45 -4.14
C SER A 28 7.14 16.18 -3.02
N ASN A 29 5.81 16.23 -3.10
CA ASN A 29 4.94 16.86 -2.09
C ASN A 29 4.46 15.91 -1.00
N ILE A 30 4.85 14.63 -1.03
CA ILE A 30 4.63 13.73 0.10
C ILE A 30 5.30 14.31 1.35
N PHE A 31 4.64 14.15 2.50
CA PHE A 31 5.00 14.86 3.73
C PHE A 31 6.47 14.70 4.16
N SER A 32 7.10 13.57 3.85
CA SER A 32 8.54 13.39 4.03
C SER A 32 9.15 12.43 3.00
N PRO A 33 10.47 12.53 2.74
CA PRO A 33 11.17 11.56 1.89
C PRO A 33 11.09 10.12 2.42
N GLU A 34 11.06 9.93 3.74
CA GLU A 34 10.92 8.62 4.37
C GLU A 34 9.53 8.02 4.11
N ALA A 35 8.47 8.85 4.13
CA ALA A 35 7.12 8.43 3.77
C ALA A 35 7.03 8.01 2.30
N LEU A 36 7.61 8.80 1.39
CA LEU A 36 7.68 8.46 -0.02
C LEU A 36 8.43 7.14 -0.25
N ALA A 37 9.62 6.99 0.35
CA ALA A 37 10.42 5.77 0.22
C ALA A 37 9.69 4.55 0.80
N ALA A 38 9.00 4.72 1.93
CA ALA A 38 8.21 3.67 2.55
C ALA A 38 7.07 3.23 1.62
N ASP A 39 6.33 4.16 1.01
CA ASP A 39 5.23 3.87 0.09
C ASP A 39 5.72 3.13 -1.15
N LEU A 40 6.78 3.64 -1.80
CA LEU A 40 7.35 3.05 -3.00
C LEU A 40 7.82 1.61 -2.77
N LEU A 41 8.45 1.34 -1.62
CA LEU A 41 8.86 -0.02 -1.25
C LEU A 41 7.66 -0.97 -1.11
N ARG A 42 6.53 -0.51 -0.55
CA ARG A 42 5.30 -1.34 -0.50
C ARG A 42 4.81 -1.61 -1.91
N LEU A 43 4.81 -0.62 -2.79
CA LEU A 43 4.39 -0.82 -4.18
C LEU A 43 5.29 -1.77 -4.95
N GLU A 44 6.60 -1.78 -4.69
CA GLU A 44 7.52 -2.78 -5.25
C GLU A 44 7.14 -4.20 -4.84
N TRP A 45 6.89 -4.43 -3.54
CA TRP A 45 6.45 -5.72 -3.04
C TRP A 45 5.08 -6.13 -3.58
N LEU A 46 4.11 -5.21 -3.58
CA LEU A 46 2.77 -5.48 -4.11
C LEU A 46 2.82 -5.84 -5.60
N LYS A 47 3.64 -5.14 -6.41
CA LYS A 47 3.85 -5.50 -7.83
C LYS A 47 4.45 -6.90 -7.99
N ALA A 48 5.37 -7.29 -7.10
CA ALA A 48 5.98 -8.61 -7.10
C ALA A 48 5.07 -9.72 -6.54
N GLY A 49 3.93 -9.37 -5.93
CA GLY A 49 3.10 -10.31 -5.16
C GLY A 49 3.74 -10.75 -3.84
N ASP A 50 4.71 -9.99 -3.32
CA ASP A 50 5.38 -10.25 -2.05
C ASP A 50 4.60 -9.65 -0.88
N HIS A 51 3.44 -10.24 -0.59
CA HIS A 51 2.58 -9.77 0.50
C HIS A 51 3.19 -10.08 1.87
N ALA A 52 4.04 -11.10 1.98
CA ALA A 52 4.73 -11.45 3.22
C ALA A 52 5.63 -10.29 3.70
N SER A 53 6.46 -9.72 2.83
CA SER A 53 7.29 -8.56 3.17
C SER A 53 6.47 -7.35 3.62
N VAL A 54 5.28 -7.13 3.03
CA VAL A 54 4.38 -6.05 3.48
C VAL A 54 3.89 -6.30 4.91
N LEU A 55 3.52 -7.53 5.24
CA LEU A 55 3.02 -7.90 6.57
C LEU A 55 4.12 -7.87 7.63
N ASP A 56 5.28 -8.46 7.33
CA ASP A 56 6.42 -8.56 8.25
C ASP A 56 7.00 -7.19 8.61
N THR A 57 6.91 -6.22 7.69
CA THR A 57 7.46 -4.86 7.86
C THR A 57 6.42 -3.80 8.25
N MET A 58 5.25 -4.24 8.75
CA MET A 58 4.24 -3.33 9.28
C MET A 58 4.71 -2.48 10.47
N PRO A 59 5.48 -2.99 11.45
CA PRO A 59 6.01 -2.16 12.54
C PRO A 59 6.81 -0.93 12.05
N GLU A 60 7.57 -1.10 10.97
CA GLU A 60 8.32 -0.06 10.29
C GLU A 60 7.38 0.88 9.52
N PHE A 61 6.36 0.34 8.83
CA PHE A 61 5.42 1.18 8.08
C PHE A 61 4.62 2.11 9.00
N LEU A 62 4.30 1.64 10.21
CA LEU A 62 3.56 2.44 11.20
C LEU A 62 4.29 3.73 11.61
N GLN A 63 5.60 3.83 11.39
CA GLN A 63 6.37 5.06 11.64
C GLN A 63 5.96 6.21 10.72
N VAL A 64 5.47 5.93 9.51
CA VAL A 64 4.97 6.94 8.54
C VAL A 64 3.45 7.13 8.62
N LYS A 65 2.82 6.61 9.69
CA LYS A 65 1.40 6.81 10.04
C LYS A 65 0.45 6.53 8.87
N PRO A 66 0.41 5.31 8.32
CA PRO A 66 -0.47 4.99 7.21
C PRO A 66 -1.94 5.10 7.61
N GLU A 67 -2.82 5.32 6.63
CA GLU A 67 -4.24 5.57 6.92
C GLU A 67 -4.85 4.40 7.70
N ALA A 68 -5.52 4.72 8.82
CA ALA A 68 -6.12 3.72 9.71
C ALA A 68 -5.16 2.58 10.08
N ARG A 69 -3.86 2.87 10.22
CA ARG A 69 -2.81 1.86 10.48
C ARG A 69 -2.71 0.78 9.40
N PHE A 70 -3.07 1.13 8.16
CA PHE A 70 -3.12 0.26 6.98
C PHE A 70 -4.12 -0.90 7.10
N ALA A 71 -5.12 -0.79 8.00
CA ALA A 71 -6.06 -1.88 8.28
C ALA A 71 -6.88 -2.32 7.05
N HIS A 72 -7.15 -1.40 6.11
CA HIS A 72 -7.86 -1.70 4.87
C HIS A 72 -7.17 -2.81 4.06
N TYR A 73 -5.86 -2.71 3.85
CA TYR A 73 -5.06 -3.72 3.19
C TYR A 73 -4.87 -4.96 4.07
N LEU A 74 -4.62 -4.80 5.37
CA LEU A 74 -4.42 -5.94 6.28
C LEU A 74 -5.65 -6.85 6.35
N MET A 75 -6.85 -6.28 6.37
CA MET A 75 -8.09 -7.05 6.32
C MET A 75 -8.24 -7.80 4.99
N MET A 76 -7.89 -7.16 3.86
CA MET A 76 -7.88 -7.83 2.56
C MET A 76 -6.86 -8.97 2.55
N ALA A 77 -5.61 -8.74 2.94
CA ALA A 77 -4.58 -9.77 2.99
C ALA A 77 -4.99 -10.95 3.89
N GLY A 78 -5.55 -10.67 5.07
CA GLY A 78 -6.09 -11.69 5.98
C GLY A 78 -7.17 -12.56 5.34
N ALA A 79 -8.10 -11.97 4.59
CA ALA A 79 -9.15 -12.72 3.89
C ALA A 79 -8.61 -13.56 2.71
N MET A 80 -7.41 -13.26 2.21
CA MET A 80 -6.87 -13.78 0.97
C MET A 80 -5.74 -14.81 1.17
N GLY A 81 -5.28 -15.01 2.41
CA GLY A 81 -4.27 -16.01 2.75
C GLY A 81 -3.00 -15.47 3.43
N GLU A 82 -3.02 -14.21 3.89
CA GLU A 82 -1.94 -13.59 4.67
C GLU A 82 -0.57 -13.67 3.96
N SER A 83 0.46 -14.20 4.62
CA SER A 83 1.81 -14.34 4.07
C SER A 83 1.91 -15.33 2.91
N GLU A 84 0.90 -16.19 2.73
CA GLU A 84 0.85 -17.12 1.59
C GLU A 84 0.20 -16.49 0.35
N LEU A 85 -0.38 -15.29 0.46
CA LEU A 85 -0.91 -14.55 -0.68
C LEU A 85 0.21 -14.19 -1.65
N THR A 86 0.03 -14.51 -2.94
CA THR A 86 1.06 -14.34 -3.98
C THR A 86 0.55 -13.64 -5.24
N ALA A 87 -0.58 -12.95 -5.17
CA ALA A 87 -1.16 -12.28 -6.33
C ALA A 87 -0.37 -11.01 -6.69
N PRO A 88 0.22 -10.90 -7.90
CA PRO A 88 0.94 -9.68 -8.28
C PRO A 88 -0.03 -8.51 -8.51
N GLY A 89 0.37 -7.34 -8.06
CA GLY A 89 -0.36 -6.10 -8.21
C GLY A 89 -0.07 -5.39 -9.54
N VAL A 90 -1.12 -4.89 -10.18
CA VAL A 90 -1.05 -4.00 -11.35
C VAL A 90 -1.46 -2.60 -10.91
N LEU A 91 -0.64 -1.60 -11.21
CA LEU A 91 -1.02 -0.20 -10.97
C LEU A 91 -2.00 0.26 -12.05
N TYR A 92 -3.11 0.85 -11.63
CA TYR A 92 -4.12 1.46 -12.50
C TYR A 92 -4.11 3.00 -12.42
N SER A 93 -3.21 3.56 -11.62
CA SER A 93 -2.85 4.97 -11.61
C SER A 93 -1.35 5.10 -11.39
N GLU A 94 -0.80 6.27 -11.68
CA GLU A 94 0.49 6.66 -11.11
C GLU A 94 0.37 6.78 -9.58
N TYR A 95 1.50 6.67 -8.89
CA TYR A 95 1.57 7.06 -7.48
C TYR A 95 1.57 8.58 -7.41
N GLU A 96 0.71 9.15 -6.56
CA GLU A 96 0.54 10.59 -6.47
C GLU A 96 0.43 11.08 -5.03
N ASN A 97 0.75 12.36 -4.87
CA ASN A 97 0.49 13.13 -3.67
C ASN A 97 -0.97 13.60 -3.61
N SER A 98 -1.57 13.50 -2.42
CA SER A 98 -2.77 14.24 -2.05
C SER A 98 -2.55 14.94 -0.71
N ILE A 99 -2.03 16.17 -0.77
CA ILE A 99 -1.76 17.05 0.40
C ILE A 99 -0.88 16.34 1.45
N GLY A 100 0.24 15.76 1.03
CA GLY A 100 1.20 15.06 1.88
C GLY A 100 0.96 13.55 2.02
N THR A 101 -0.17 13.04 1.55
CA THR A 101 -0.54 11.60 1.63
C THR A 101 -0.26 10.87 0.33
N GLY A 102 0.12 9.58 0.43
CA GLY A 102 0.42 8.73 -0.72
C GLY A 102 -0.82 8.00 -1.24
N GLN A 103 -1.13 8.19 -2.53
CA GLN A 103 -2.31 7.63 -3.19
C GLN A 103 -1.91 6.82 -4.43
N VAL A 104 -2.58 5.69 -4.65
CA VAL A 104 -2.44 4.87 -5.87
C VAL A 104 -3.56 3.82 -5.93
N HIS A 105 -3.97 3.44 -7.13
CA HIS A 105 -4.86 2.30 -7.35
C HIS A 105 -4.05 1.05 -7.73
N VAL A 106 -4.20 -0.02 -6.95
CA VAL A 106 -3.59 -1.34 -7.21
C VAL A 106 -4.69 -2.38 -7.42
N TRP A 107 -4.57 -3.15 -8.50
CA TRP A 107 -5.46 -4.27 -8.80
C TRP A 107 -4.71 -5.60 -8.68
N PHE A 108 -5.35 -6.59 -8.05
CA PHE A 108 -4.82 -7.94 -7.93
C PHE A 108 -5.75 -8.91 -8.66
N ASP A 109 -5.31 -9.39 -9.82
CA ASP A 109 -6.03 -10.47 -10.51
C ASP A 109 -5.79 -11.81 -9.81
N ARG A 110 -6.82 -12.67 -9.83
CA ARG A 110 -6.68 -14.02 -9.28
C ARG A 110 -5.64 -14.81 -10.09
N PRO A 111 -4.55 -15.29 -9.47
CA PRO A 111 -3.59 -16.13 -10.18
C PRO A 111 -4.22 -17.46 -10.60
N ALA A 112 -3.74 -18.04 -11.71
CA ALA A 112 -4.24 -19.32 -12.23
C ALA A 112 -4.07 -20.47 -11.22
N SER A 113 -3.01 -20.43 -10.41
CA SER A 113 -2.73 -21.38 -9.32
C SER A 113 -3.56 -21.15 -8.06
N GLY A 114 -4.40 -20.11 -8.01
CA GLY A 114 -5.09 -19.67 -6.80
C GLY A 114 -4.37 -18.53 -6.10
N TRP A 115 -4.99 -18.01 -5.03
CA TRP A 115 -4.48 -16.84 -4.30
C TRP A 115 -3.22 -17.14 -3.48
N THR A 116 -3.07 -18.39 -3.04
CA THR A 116 -1.97 -18.81 -2.18
C THR A 116 -0.97 -19.69 -2.90
N SER A 117 0.27 -19.71 -2.41
CA SER A 117 1.40 -20.46 -3.00
C SER A 117 1.23 -21.99 -3.02
N GLY A 118 0.13 -22.53 -2.46
CA GLY A 118 -0.15 -23.96 -2.43
C GLY A 118 0.68 -24.76 -1.42
N LYS A 119 1.45 -24.10 -0.55
CA LYS A 119 2.13 -24.76 0.59
C LYS A 119 1.12 -25.13 1.68
N GLY A 120 0.31 -26.15 1.40
CA GLY A 120 -0.52 -26.80 2.42
C GLY A 120 0.36 -27.61 3.38
N SER A 121 0.25 -27.29 4.67
CA SER A 121 0.42 -28.14 5.86
C SER A 121 1.42 -29.30 5.79
N GLN A 122 2.52 -29.19 6.56
CA GLN A 122 3.08 -30.33 7.31
C GLN A 122 2.71 -30.19 8.78
#